data_AF-A0A959CNW9-F1
#
_entry.id   AF-A0A959CNW9-F1
#
_cell.length_a   1.000
_cell.length_b   1.000
_cell.length_c   1.000
_cell.angle_alpha   90.00
_cell.angle_beta   90.00
_cell.angle_gamma   90.00
#
_symmetry.space_group_name_H-M   'P 1'
#
loop_
_entity.id
_entity.type
_entity.pdbx_description
1 polymer ?
#
loop_
_entity_poly.entity_id
_entity_poly.type
_entity_poly.pdbx_seq_one_letter_code
_entity_poly.pdbx_strand_id
1 'polypeptide(L)'
;LISLALVSENGEWFYAEFTDYDAAALSGWHKEHVLPYLFLEQGKRPGYAKEGGTVARGTRAEVKEALAGWMAQFEKAEVWADVPAYDWVLFCELFGGALHLPKQIFYMPFDFATLLKAQGRDPDAPRESLAEEWAGRHEGARHNALYDAFLLREGYRNLAAVEEKKFEH
;
A
#
# COMPACT_ATOMS: atom_id res chain seq x y z
N LEU A 1 5.55 -12.04 -4.53
CA LEU A 1 4.53 -11.01 -4.23
C LEU A 1 3.19 -11.71 -4.11
N ILE A 2 2.52 -11.64 -2.95
CA ILE A 2 1.24 -12.34 -2.69
C ILE A 2 0.07 -11.40 -3.01
N SER A 3 0.13 -10.17 -2.53
CA SER A 3 -0.82 -9.10 -2.81
C SER A 3 -0.10 -7.77 -2.89
N LEU A 4 -0.76 -6.77 -3.50
CA LEU A 4 -0.27 -5.40 -3.64
C LEU A 4 -1.46 -4.46 -3.46
N ALA A 5 -1.23 -3.33 -2.78
CA ALA A 5 -2.20 -2.25 -2.74
C ALA A 5 -1.53 -0.90 -2.90
N LEU A 6 -2.23 0.03 -3.52
CA LEU A 6 -1.86 1.43 -3.57
C LEU A 6 -3.08 2.27 -3.23
N VAL A 7 -2.89 3.32 -2.44
CA VAL A 7 -3.94 4.29 -2.12
C VAL A 7 -3.37 5.68 -2.36
N SER A 8 -3.98 6.41 -3.29
CA SER A 8 -3.60 7.79 -3.60
C SER A 8 -4.03 8.72 -2.46
N GLU A 9 -3.42 9.90 -2.38
CA GLU A 9 -3.81 10.94 -1.41
C GLU A 9 -5.29 11.33 -1.49
N ASN A 10 -5.88 11.27 -2.69
CA ASN A 10 -7.29 11.58 -2.94
C ASN A 10 -8.26 10.43 -2.57
N GLY A 11 -7.73 9.25 -2.23
CA GLY A 11 -8.52 8.10 -1.81
C GLY A 11 -8.88 7.11 -2.93
N GLU A 12 -8.44 7.38 -4.17
CA GLU A 12 -8.43 6.37 -5.24
C GLU A 12 -7.52 5.22 -4.84
N TRP A 13 -7.96 3.98 -5.05
CA TRP A 13 -7.23 2.80 -4.57
C TRP A 13 -7.18 1.68 -5.61
N PHE A 14 -6.09 0.92 -5.53
CA PHE A 14 -5.83 -0.29 -6.29
C PHE A 14 -5.53 -1.42 -5.31
N TYR A 15 -6.09 -2.61 -5.55
CA TYR A 15 -5.77 -3.81 -4.79
C TYR A 15 -5.65 -5.02 -5.71
N ALA A 16 -4.59 -5.79 -5.55
CA ALA A 16 -4.37 -6.98 -6.33
C ALA A 16 -3.90 -8.18 -5.51
N GLU A 17 -4.28 -9.36 -5.98
CA GLU A 17 -3.84 -10.65 -5.45
C GLU A 17 -3.23 -11.47 -6.59
N PHE A 18 -2.00 -11.92 -6.37
CA PHE A 18 -1.24 -12.64 -7.38
C PHE A 18 -1.59 -14.12 -7.33
N THR A 19 -1.71 -14.77 -8.48
CA THR A 19 -1.99 -16.23 -8.58
C THR A 19 -0.75 -17.05 -8.98
N ASP A 20 0.35 -16.38 -9.29
CA ASP A 20 1.61 -16.94 -9.78
C ASP A 20 2.77 -16.78 -8.79
N TYR A 21 2.46 -16.59 -7.50
CA TYR A 21 3.47 -16.69 -6.44
C TYR A 21 3.78 -18.16 -6.14
N ASP A 22 5.02 -18.43 -5.72
CA ASP A 22 5.41 -19.77 -5.29
C ASP A 22 4.84 -20.08 -3.90
N ALA A 23 3.73 -20.81 -3.87
CA ALA A 23 3.08 -21.23 -2.63
C ALA A 23 3.95 -22.18 -1.78
N ALA A 24 4.88 -22.91 -2.39
CA ALA A 24 5.79 -23.81 -1.68
C ALA A 24 6.88 -23.05 -0.91
N ALA A 25 7.23 -21.85 -1.37
CA ALA A 25 8.16 -20.94 -0.69
C ALA A 25 7.55 -20.24 0.54
N LEU A 26 6.23 -20.35 0.77
CA LEU A 26 5.56 -19.69 1.90
C LEU A 26 5.82 -20.40 3.23
N SER A 27 6.35 -19.64 4.19
CA SER A 27 6.49 -20.09 5.58
C SER A 27 5.14 -20.20 6.32
N GLY A 28 5.14 -20.84 7.49
CA GLY A 28 3.96 -20.93 8.36
C GLY A 28 3.37 -19.56 8.72
N TRP A 29 4.22 -18.56 8.92
CA TRP A 29 3.80 -17.20 9.24
C TRP A 29 2.89 -16.60 8.14
N HIS A 30 3.23 -16.79 6.87
CA HIS A 30 2.41 -16.30 5.75
C HIS A 30 1.04 -16.97 5.71
N LYS A 31 1.01 -18.28 5.98
CA LYS A 31 -0.22 -19.08 5.96
C LYS A 31 -1.19 -18.69 7.09
N GLU A 32 -0.65 -18.23 8.21
CA GLU A 32 -1.44 -17.78 9.37
C GLU A 32 -1.85 -16.30 9.26
N HIS A 33 -0.95 -15.44 8.80
CA HIS A 33 -1.13 -13.99 8.92
C HIS A 33 -1.41 -13.25 7.61
N VAL A 34 -1.25 -13.88 6.43
CA VAL A 34 -1.46 -13.19 5.14
C VAL A 34 -2.59 -13.85 4.35
N LEU A 35 -2.47 -15.16 4.08
CA LEU A 35 -3.42 -15.88 3.21
C LEU A 35 -4.88 -15.79 3.70
N PRO A 36 -5.20 -15.88 5.00
CA PRO A 36 -6.57 -15.78 5.48
C PRO A 36 -7.22 -14.41 5.28
N TYR A 37 -6.45 -13.38 4.91
CA TYR A 37 -6.92 -12.01 4.74
C TYR A 37 -6.92 -11.57 3.27
N LEU A 38 -6.72 -12.48 2.32
CA LEU A 38 -6.90 -12.22 0.89
C LEU A 38 -8.40 -12.12 0.57
N PHE A 39 -8.87 -10.92 0.23
CA PHE A 39 -10.27 -10.65 -0.11
C PHE A 39 -10.71 -11.36 -1.40
N LEU A 40 -9.98 -11.21 -2.50
CA LEU A 40 -10.42 -11.66 -3.83
C LEU A 40 -10.40 -13.18 -3.92
N GLU A 41 -9.43 -13.85 -3.29
CA GLU A 41 -9.38 -15.29 -3.08
C GLU A 41 -10.66 -15.81 -2.41
N GLN A 42 -11.18 -15.07 -1.44
CA GLN A 42 -12.39 -15.41 -0.70
C GLN A 42 -13.68 -14.98 -1.42
N GLY A 43 -13.59 -14.41 -2.63
CA GLY A 43 -14.73 -13.82 -3.33
C GLY A 43 -15.33 -12.60 -2.61
N LYS A 44 -14.54 -11.97 -1.73
CA LYS A 44 -14.92 -10.79 -0.96
C LYS A 44 -14.37 -9.52 -1.63
N ARG A 45 -14.90 -8.37 -1.20
CA ARG A 45 -14.35 -7.06 -1.49
C ARG A 45 -14.02 -6.34 -0.18
N PRO A 46 -13.03 -5.43 -0.17
CA PRO A 46 -12.71 -4.64 1.02
C PRO A 46 -13.88 -3.72 1.38
N GLY A 47 -14.50 -3.96 2.53
CA GLY A 47 -15.72 -3.23 2.96
C GLY A 47 -15.49 -1.78 3.38
N TYR A 48 -14.25 -1.42 3.75
CA TYR A 48 -13.84 -0.08 4.16
C TYR A 48 -13.36 0.80 3.00
N ALA A 49 -13.18 0.23 1.81
CA ALA A 49 -12.72 0.98 0.66
C ALA A 49 -13.92 1.54 -0.12
N LYS A 50 -13.89 2.83 -0.46
CA LYS A 50 -14.99 3.50 -1.19
C LYS A 50 -15.30 2.82 -2.52
N GLU A 51 -16.53 2.99 -3.01
CA GLU A 51 -16.85 2.71 -4.41
C GLU A 51 -15.90 3.47 -5.34
N GLY A 52 -15.42 2.81 -6.41
CA GLY A 52 -14.51 3.39 -7.40
C GLY A 52 -13.13 2.75 -7.49
N GLY A 53 -12.72 1.93 -6.51
CA GLY A 53 -11.40 1.29 -6.58
C GLY A 53 -11.28 0.18 -7.62
N THR A 54 -10.03 -0.03 -8.04
CA THR A 54 -9.66 -1.07 -9.00
C THR A 54 -9.17 -2.32 -8.28
N VAL A 55 -9.71 -3.48 -8.65
CA VAL A 55 -9.29 -4.79 -8.14
C VAL A 55 -8.76 -5.68 -9.26
N ALA A 56 -7.73 -6.47 -8.99
CA ALA A 56 -7.21 -7.47 -9.93
C ALA A 56 -6.80 -8.76 -9.20
N ARG A 57 -7.20 -9.92 -9.72
CA ARG A 57 -6.66 -11.21 -9.26
C ARG A 57 -6.16 -11.98 -10.47
N GLY A 58 -4.87 -12.29 -10.49
CA GLY A 58 -4.25 -12.92 -11.65
C GLY A 58 -2.73 -13.02 -11.54
N THR A 59 -2.11 -13.41 -12.64
CA THR A 59 -0.66 -13.45 -12.79
C THR A 59 -0.03 -12.06 -12.68
N ARG A 60 1.29 -11.99 -12.50
CA ARG A 60 2.02 -10.71 -12.54
C ARG A 60 1.74 -9.89 -13.80
N ALA A 61 1.57 -10.54 -14.96
CA ALA A 61 1.27 -9.87 -16.21
C ALA A 61 -0.11 -9.20 -16.20
N GLU A 62 -1.14 -9.92 -15.76
CA GLU A 62 -2.51 -9.41 -15.66
C GLU A 62 -2.62 -8.30 -14.61
N VAL A 63 -1.97 -8.47 -13.46
CA VAL A 63 -1.94 -7.44 -12.42
C VAL A 63 -1.19 -6.19 -12.88
N LYS A 64 -0.08 -6.34 -13.62
CA LYS A 64 0.66 -5.22 -14.21
C LYS A 64 -0.21 -4.42 -15.18
N GLU A 65 -0.99 -5.09 -16.02
CA GLU A 65 -1.89 -4.43 -16.96
C GLU A 65 -2.98 -3.63 -16.24
N ALA A 66 -3.63 -4.24 -15.24
CA ALA A 66 -4.62 -3.55 -14.41
C ALA A 66 -4.01 -2.36 -13.66
N LEU A 67 -2.81 -2.52 -13.11
CA LEU A 67 -2.07 -1.46 -12.42
C LEU A 67 -1.72 -0.32 -13.39
N ALA A 68 -1.29 -0.62 -14.62
CA ALA A 68 -1.00 0.40 -15.62
C ALA A 68 -2.27 1.21 -15.99
N GLY A 69 -3.41 0.54 -16.12
CA GLY A 69 -4.71 1.19 -16.33
C GLY A 69 -5.09 2.12 -15.17
N TRP A 70 -4.95 1.65 -13.93
CA TRP A 70 -5.19 2.47 -12.73
C TRP A 70 -4.22 3.66 -12.64
N MET A 71 -2.94 3.47 -12.96
CA MET A 71 -1.92 4.51 -12.91
C MET A 71 -2.10 5.61 -13.97
N ALA A 72 -2.83 5.34 -15.05
CA ALA A 72 -3.02 6.29 -16.16
C ALA A 72 -3.73 7.60 -15.75
N GLN A 73 -4.40 7.60 -14.60
CA GLN A 73 -5.05 8.80 -14.04
C GLN A 73 -4.06 9.82 -13.45
N PHE A 74 -2.81 9.43 -13.21
CA PHE A 74 -1.80 10.29 -12.59
C PHE A 74 -0.81 10.80 -13.63
N GLU A 75 -0.52 12.11 -13.60
CA GLU A 75 0.57 12.68 -14.40
C GLU A 75 1.94 12.26 -13.83
N LYS A 76 2.08 12.40 -12.51
CA LYS A 76 3.25 12.01 -11.74
C LYS A 76 2.85 11.65 -10.32
N ALA A 77 3.50 10.65 -9.74
CA ALA A 77 3.23 10.14 -8.41
C ALA A 77 4.54 9.80 -7.68
N GLU A 78 4.57 10.14 -6.40
CA GLU A 78 5.53 9.59 -5.45
C GLU A 78 4.95 8.32 -4.83
N VAL A 79 5.82 7.36 -4.51
CA VAL A 79 5.41 6.13 -3.83
C VAL A 79 5.93 6.19 -2.41
N TRP A 80 5.01 6.28 -1.46
CA TRP A 80 5.29 6.22 -0.04
C TRP A 80 4.95 4.82 0.48
N ALA A 81 5.89 4.21 1.20
CA ALA A 81 5.74 2.90 1.81
C ALA A 81 6.48 2.88 3.16
N ASP A 82 6.20 1.88 3.98
CA ASP A 82 6.71 1.77 5.34
C ASP A 82 7.80 0.71 5.39
N VAL A 83 9.05 1.11 5.63
CA VAL A 83 10.24 0.24 5.55
C VAL A 83 10.34 -0.46 4.18
N PRO A 84 10.39 0.30 3.07
CA PRO A 84 10.02 -0.17 1.72
C PRO A 84 11.07 -1.04 1.02
N ALA A 85 12.12 -1.51 1.71
CA ALA A 85 13.29 -2.10 1.07
C ALA A 85 12.94 -3.30 0.16
N TYR A 86 12.09 -4.21 0.64
CA TYR A 86 11.64 -5.36 -0.14
C TYR A 86 10.42 -5.03 -1.01
N ASP A 87 9.48 -4.24 -0.50
CA ASP A 87 8.29 -3.82 -1.26
C ASP A 87 8.67 -3.12 -2.55
N TRP A 88 9.68 -2.25 -2.49
CA TRP A 88 10.16 -1.53 -3.65
C TRP A 88 10.81 -2.44 -4.70
N VAL A 89 11.60 -3.43 -4.27
CA VAL A 89 12.19 -4.43 -5.17
C VAL A 89 11.09 -5.20 -5.89
N LEU A 90 10.13 -5.76 -5.13
CA LEU A 90 9.02 -6.54 -5.69
C LEU A 90 8.11 -5.69 -6.59
N PHE A 91 7.89 -4.42 -6.23
CA PHE A 91 7.13 -3.48 -7.05
C PHE A 91 7.83 -3.19 -8.38
N CYS A 92 9.14 -2.90 -8.34
CA CYS A 92 9.94 -2.68 -9.54
C CYS A 92 9.96 -3.91 -10.45
N GLU A 93 10.04 -5.12 -9.89
CA GLU A 93 10.05 -6.38 -10.65
C GLU A 93 8.79 -6.56 -11.51
N LEU A 94 7.62 -6.02 -11.10
CA LEU A 94 6.41 -6.03 -11.93
C LEU A 94 6.61 -5.34 -13.29
N PHE A 95 7.51 -4.36 -13.32
CA PHE A 95 7.81 -3.60 -14.53
C PHE A 95 9.05 -4.11 -15.27
N GLY A 96 9.74 -5.13 -14.74
CA GLY A 96 11.02 -5.60 -15.28
C GLY A 96 12.23 -4.93 -14.64
N GLY A 97 12.08 -4.40 -13.43
CA GLY A 97 13.13 -3.74 -12.65
C GLY A 97 13.02 -2.21 -12.64
N ALA A 98 13.81 -1.56 -11.77
CA ALA A 98 13.69 -0.13 -11.47
C ALA A 98 13.88 0.79 -12.70
N LEU A 99 14.67 0.35 -13.70
CA LEU A 99 14.89 1.10 -14.94
C LEU A 99 13.71 1.08 -15.91
N HIS A 100 12.70 0.23 -15.65
CA HIS A 100 11.53 0.05 -16.50
C HIS A 100 10.24 0.57 -15.85
N LEU A 101 10.35 1.32 -14.75
CA LEU A 101 9.19 1.93 -14.10
C LEU A 101 8.41 2.84 -15.08
N PRO A 102 7.08 2.90 -14.97
CA PRO A 102 6.27 3.87 -15.71
C PRO A 102 6.74 5.30 -15.45
N LYS A 103 6.66 6.18 -16.46
CA LYS A 103 7.12 7.58 -16.37
C LYS A 103 6.36 8.40 -15.32
N GLN A 104 5.15 7.97 -14.98
CA GLN A 104 4.33 8.53 -13.92
C GLN A 104 4.96 8.34 -12.55
N ILE A 105 5.79 7.31 -12.35
CA ILE A 105 6.33 6.97 -11.03
C ILE A 105 7.68 7.66 -10.83
N PHE A 106 7.80 8.40 -9.72
CA PHE A 106 9.09 8.91 -9.29
C PHE A 106 10.05 7.75 -8.98
N TYR A 107 11.30 7.86 -9.42
CA TYR A 107 12.22 6.72 -9.54
C TYR A 107 12.62 6.05 -8.21
N MET A 108 12.35 6.67 -7.06
CA MET A 108 12.66 6.15 -5.73
C MET A 108 11.41 6.13 -4.84
N PRO A 109 11.34 5.18 -3.88
CA PRO A 109 10.32 5.18 -2.87
C PRO A 109 10.67 6.17 -1.75
N PHE A 110 9.66 6.59 -1.01
CA PHE A 110 9.82 7.35 0.22
C PHE A 110 9.44 6.47 1.41
N ASP A 111 10.24 6.54 2.48
CA ASP A 111 10.10 5.69 3.66
C ASP A 111 9.39 6.44 4.80
N PHE A 112 8.19 5.97 5.12
CA PHE A 112 7.36 6.52 6.18
C PHE A 112 8.00 6.40 7.57
N ALA A 113 8.70 5.29 7.86
CA ALA A 113 9.41 5.12 9.13
C ALA A 113 10.54 6.14 9.29
N THR A 114 11.27 6.43 8.20
CA THR A 114 12.28 7.50 8.17
C THR A 114 11.64 8.87 8.43
N LEU A 115 10.48 9.17 7.85
CA LEU A 115 9.74 10.42 8.13
C LEU A 115 9.36 10.53 9.61
N LEU A 116 8.81 9.47 10.20
CA LEU A 116 8.48 9.44 11.64
C LEU A 116 9.71 9.76 12.48
N LYS A 117 10.84 9.10 12.18
CA LYS A 117 12.10 9.31 12.91
C LYS A 117 12.60 10.75 12.78
N ALA A 118 12.53 11.31 11.57
CA ALA A 118 12.93 12.68 11.28
C ALA A 118 12.09 13.71 12.05
N GLN A 119 10.81 13.40 12.30
CA GLN A 119 9.91 14.23 13.11
C GLN A 119 9.99 13.94 14.63
N GLY A 120 10.95 13.14 15.08
CA GLY A 120 11.14 12.80 16.49
C GLY A 120 10.05 11.87 17.05
N ARG A 121 9.37 11.12 16.19
CA ARG A 121 8.36 10.12 16.56
C ARG A 121 8.97 8.73 16.61
N ASP A 122 8.29 7.83 17.32
CA ASP A 122 8.67 6.42 17.39
C ASP A 122 8.34 5.72 16.06
N PRO A 123 9.34 5.24 15.29
CA PRO A 123 9.09 4.51 14.05
C PRO A 123 8.43 3.13 14.28
N ASP A 124 8.40 2.63 15.51
CA ASP A 124 7.74 1.36 15.87
C ASP A 124 6.32 1.56 16.40
N ALA A 125 5.82 2.80 16.43
CA ALA A 125 4.45 3.09 16.83
C ALA A 125 3.44 2.31 15.98
N PRO A 126 2.37 1.74 16.58
CA PRO A 126 1.32 1.07 15.83
C PRO A 126 0.73 2.02 14.78
N ARG A 127 0.64 1.57 13.52
CA ARG A 127 0.14 2.41 12.42
C ARG A 127 -1.33 2.79 12.66
N GLU A 128 -2.10 1.94 13.35
CA GLU A 128 -3.44 2.26 13.80
C GLU A 128 -3.49 3.46 14.74
N SER A 129 -2.48 3.66 15.61
CA SER A 129 -2.42 4.85 16.47
C SER A 129 -2.09 6.13 15.72
N LEU A 130 -1.42 6.02 14.55
CA LEU A 130 -1.15 7.16 13.68
C LEU A 130 -2.37 7.53 12.83
N ALA A 131 -3.31 6.59 12.65
CA ALA A 131 -4.53 6.71 11.88
C ALA A 131 -5.79 6.43 12.72
N GLU A 132 -5.79 6.82 14.01
CA GLU A 132 -6.76 6.35 15.01
C GLU A 132 -8.23 6.56 14.60
N GLU A 133 -8.57 7.75 14.09
CA GLU A 133 -9.94 8.04 13.64
C GLU A 133 -10.38 7.10 12.52
N TRP A 134 -9.49 6.81 11.57
CA TRP A 134 -9.80 5.92 10.46
C TRP A 134 -9.83 4.46 10.93
N ALA A 135 -8.85 4.03 11.73
CA ALA A 135 -8.77 2.68 12.26
C ALA A 135 -9.98 2.33 13.16
N GLY A 136 -10.47 3.29 13.95
CA GLY A 136 -11.64 3.11 14.81
C GLY A 136 -12.97 2.99 14.06
N ARG A 137 -13.02 3.37 12.78
CA ARG A 137 -14.22 3.29 11.93
C ARG A 137 -14.24 2.10 10.98
N HIS A 138 -13.11 1.41 10.82
CA HIS A 138 -12.95 0.38 9.81
C HIS A 138 -12.36 -0.88 10.43
N GLU A 139 -13.16 -1.94 10.45
CA GLU A 139 -12.65 -3.27 10.75
C GLU A 139 -11.75 -3.72 9.60
N GLY A 140 -10.45 -3.82 9.87
CA GLY A 140 -9.48 -4.35 8.93
C GLY A 140 -8.56 -5.36 9.58
N ALA A 141 -7.77 -6.01 8.73
CA ALA A 141 -6.84 -7.04 9.15
C ALA A 141 -5.42 -6.56 8.89
N ARG A 142 -4.59 -6.57 9.94
CA ARG A 142 -3.14 -6.40 9.79
C ARG A 142 -2.61 -7.39 8.76
N HIS A 143 -1.60 -6.96 8.00
CA HIS A 143 -0.97 -7.75 6.94
C HIS A 143 -1.86 -7.99 5.71
N ASN A 144 -3.03 -7.34 5.64
CA ASN A 144 -3.70 -7.10 4.38
C ASN A 144 -3.13 -5.83 3.74
N ALA A 145 -2.56 -5.96 2.54
CA ALA A 145 -1.87 -4.87 1.86
C ALA A 145 -2.73 -3.60 1.71
N LEU A 146 -4.04 -3.73 1.45
CA LEU A 146 -4.91 -2.57 1.30
C LEU A 146 -5.20 -1.87 2.62
N TYR A 147 -5.42 -2.64 3.68
CA TYR A 147 -5.59 -2.08 5.02
C TYR A 147 -4.34 -1.30 5.45
N ASP A 148 -3.17 -1.92 5.29
CA ASP A 148 -1.88 -1.32 5.63
C ASP A 148 -1.63 -0.04 4.82
N ALA A 149 -1.98 -0.03 3.52
CA ALA A 149 -1.86 1.15 2.67
C ALA A 149 -2.79 2.30 3.09
N PHE A 150 -4.02 2.01 3.53
CA PHE A 150 -4.90 3.05 4.08
C PHE A 150 -4.39 3.60 5.40
N LEU A 151 -3.91 2.75 6.32
CA LEU A 151 -3.31 3.20 7.57
C LEU A 151 -2.11 4.12 7.32
N LEU A 152 -1.25 3.77 6.36
CA LEU A 152 -0.11 4.60 5.98
C LEU A 152 -0.58 5.96 5.45
N ARG A 153 -1.54 5.98 4.52
CA ARG A 153 -2.07 7.24 3.96
C ARG A 153 -2.65 8.15 5.03
N GLU A 154 -3.49 7.61 5.91
CA GLU A 154 -4.13 8.40 6.97
C GLU A 154 -3.11 8.85 8.03
N GLY A 155 -2.16 7.99 8.38
CA GLY A 155 -1.01 8.36 9.22
C GLY A 155 -0.22 9.51 8.61
N TYR A 156 0.14 9.43 7.33
CA TYR A 156 0.82 10.49 6.61
C TYR A 156 0.04 11.82 6.62
N ARG A 157 -1.26 11.79 6.31
CA ARG A 157 -2.12 12.98 6.34
C ARG A 157 -2.18 13.62 7.71
N ASN A 158 -2.29 12.81 8.76
CA ASN A 158 -2.30 13.30 10.13
C ASN A 158 -0.98 13.97 10.52
N LEU A 159 0.16 13.50 10.01
CA LEU A 159 1.46 14.13 10.23
C LEU A 159 1.58 15.46 9.47
N ALA A 160 1.20 15.48 8.19
CA ALA A 160 1.28 16.67 7.35
C ALA A 160 0.39 17.82 7.89
N ALA A 161 -0.85 17.51 8.31
CA ALA A 161 -1.77 18.49 8.88
C ALA A 161 -1.29 19.10 10.21
N VAL A 162 -0.42 18.41 10.95
CA VAL A 162 0.20 18.93 12.18
C VAL A 162 1.33 19.91 11.87
N GLU A 163 2.05 19.72 10.75
CA GLU A 163 3.11 20.66 10.34
C GLU A 163 2.55 21.98 9.84
N GLU A 164 1.48 21.98 9.05
CA GLU A 164 0.84 23.22 8.54
C GLU A 164 0.42 24.15 9.70
N LYS A 165 -0.13 23.59 10.79
CA LYS A 165 -0.54 24.35 11.98
C LYS A 165 0.62 24.98 12.77
N LYS A 166 1.85 24.48 12.61
CA LYS A 166 3.03 25.05 13.31
C LYS A 166 3.54 26.34 12.68
N PHE A 167 3.14 26.63 11.44
CA PHE A 167 3.59 27.82 10.70
C PHE A 167 2.53 28.93 10.59
N GLU A 168 1.33 28.73 11.17
CA GLU A 168 0.26 29.73 11.24
C GLU A 168 0.34 30.62 12.51
N HIS A 169 1.53 30.92 13.04
CA HIS A 169 1.72 31.78 14.22
C HIS A 169 2.54 33.03 13.90
#